data_AF-A0A7K9PV92-F1
#
_entry.id   AF-A0A7K9PV92-F1
#
_cell.length_a   1.000
_cell.length_b   1.000
_cell.length_c   1.000
_cell.angle_alpha   90.00
_cell.angle_beta   90.00
_cell.angle_gamma   90.00
#
_symmetry.space_group_name_H-M   'P 1'
#
loop_
_entity.id
_entity.type
_entity.pdbx_description
1 polymer ?
#
loop_
_entity_poly.entity_id
_entity_poly.type
_entity_poly.pdbx_seq_one_letter_code
_entity_poly.pdbx_strand_id
1 'polypeptide(L)'
;LPSTRVLLKRREAAEVERELQNRREEFQQRMQRLEQRRQQLARRQQQHRDAVLRFDSFLKAVAARREREQRRAGEERARAAAERAEATRLQRELEELLRHRERLARRLQSFRPFGDYLRDVLARMGQFQDVPAMLVHFGVLAGVQAALAQEAEAGQERLAQGRARLQRYRQESSTELLGTKDELARLHTHLEAAHQDVLQWESCWTHIQSTATQKTLLLAQIKLAVLNLFQITTAQLRIPTDRAQEDTKAQLDTV
;
A
#
# COMPACT_ATOMS: atom_id res chain seq x y z
N LEU A 1 133.28 4.43 -103.64
CA LEU A 1 132.82 3.82 -102.36
C LEU A 1 133.30 4.79 -101.27
N PRO A 2 132.50 5.64 -100.58
CA PRO A 2 131.15 5.45 -100.02
C PRO A 2 130.24 6.72 -100.10
N SER A 3 129.08 6.72 -100.77
CA SER A 3 128.20 7.92 -100.69
C SER A 3 126.70 7.69 -100.93
N THR A 4 126.31 6.62 -101.62
CA THR A 4 124.89 6.29 -101.84
C THR A 4 124.20 5.70 -100.60
N ARG A 5 124.93 4.96 -99.75
CA ARG A 5 124.38 4.29 -98.55
C ARG A 5 124.07 5.26 -97.39
N VAL A 6 124.82 6.36 -97.28
CA VAL A 6 124.62 7.41 -96.27
C VAL A 6 123.44 8.31 -96.64
N LEU A 7 123.26 8.62 -97.93
CA LEU A 7 122.11 9.38 -98.40
C LEU A 7 120.79 8.60 -98.26
N LEU A 8 120.81 7.29 -98.51
CA LEU A 8 119.65 6.42 -98.25
C LEU A 8 119.34 6.33 -96.75
N LYS A 9 120.34 6.15 -95.88
CA LYS A 9 120.15 6.15 -94.42
C LYS A 9 119.66 7.50 -93.88
N ARG A 10 120.08 8.63 -94.46
CA ARG A 10 119.56 9.97 -94.10
C ARG A 10 118.14 10.20 -94.59
N ARG A 11 117.78 9.66 -95.75
CA ARG A 11 116.41 9.69 -96.27
C ARG A 11 115.49 8.79 -95.45
N GLU A 12 115.93 7.58 -95.11
CA GLU A 12 115.25 6.67 -94.18
C GLU A 12 115.10 7.30 -92.78
N ALA A 13 116.14 7.95 -92.25
CA ALA A 13 116.06 8.64 -90.95
C ALA A 13 115.08 9.83 -90.98
N ALA A 14 115.07 10.62 -92.06
CA ALA A 14 114.12 11.72 -92.24
C ALA A 14 112.68 11.22 -92.46
N GLU A 15 112.48 10.08 -93.13
CA GLU A 15 111.18 9.44 -93.28
C GLU A 15 110.69 8.90 -91.93
N VAL A 16 111.55 8.23 -91.14
CA VAL A 16 111.23 7.75 -89.79
C VAL A 16 110.98 8.91 -88.81
N GLU A 17 111.72 10.01 -88.89
CA GLU A 17 111.47 11.23 -88.10
C GLU A 17 110.13 11.87 -88.47
N ARG A 18 109.79 11.95 -89.76
CA ARG A 18 108.48 12.41 -90.22
C ARG A 18 107.35 11.51 -89.73
N GLU A 19 107.53 10.19 -89.77
CA GLU A 19 106.55 9.23 -89.22
C GLU A 19 106.40 9.34 -87.69
N LEU A 20 107.50 9.53 -86.96
CA LEU A 20 107.49 9.76 -85.51
C LEU A 20 106.79 11.06 -85.16
N GLN A 21 107.03 12.12 -85.93
CA GLN A 21 106.38 13.42 -85.75
C GLN A 21 104.87 13.32 -86.03
N ASN A 22 104.48 12.67 -87.14
CA ASN A 22 103.08 12.38 -87.43
C ASN A 22 102.41 11.56 -86.31
N ARG A 23 103.08 10.51 -85.79
CA ARG A 23 102.57 9.71 -84.67
C ARG A 23 102.44 10.51 -83.37
N ARG A 24 103.36 11.42 -83.08
CA ARG A 24 103.30 12.32 -81.92
C ARG A 24 102.15 13.30 -82.03
N GLU A 25 101.96 13.90 -83.20
CA GLU A 25 100.86 14.80 -83.49
C GLU A 25 99.51 14.08 -83.42
N GLU A 26 99.40 12.87 -83.99
CA GLU A 26 98.22 12.01 -83.83
C GLU A 26 97.95 11.65 -82.37
N PHE A 27 98.97 11.31 -81.59
CA PHE A 27 98.83 11.02 -80.16
C PHE A 27 98.37 12.25 -79.38
N GLN A 28 98.93 13.43 -79.65
CA GLN A 28 98.50 14.69 -79.04
C GLN A 28 97.05 15.02 -79.39
N GLN A 29 96.66 14.89 -80.66
CA GLN A 29 95.27 15.07 -81.09
C GLN A 29 94.32 14.06 -80.41
N ARG A 30 94.73 12.79 -80.29
CA ARG A 30 93.97 11.76 -79.57
C ARG A 30 93.83 12.10 -78.08
N MET A 31 94.91 12.56 -77.43
CA MET A 31 94.88 12.97 -76.02
C MET A 31 93.99 14.20 -75.79
N GLN A 32 94.04 15.20 -76.67
CA GLN A 32 93.15 16.37 -76.61
C GLN A 32 91.68 15.96 -76.77
N ARG A 33 91.37 15.06 -77.73
CA ARG A 33 90.01 14.52 -77.89
C ARG A 33 89.54 13.75 -76.66
N LEU A 34 90.42 12.95 -76.04
CA LEU A 34 90.11 12.22 -74.81
C LEU A 34 89.87 13.16 -73.64
N GLU A 35 90.67 14.21 -73.49
CA GLU A 35 90.53 15.20 -72.44
C GLU A 35 89.23 16.00 -72.59
N GLN A 36 88.90 16.45 -73.80
CA GLN A 36 87.62 17.07 -74.12
C GLN A 36 86.44 16.13 -73.80
N ARG A 37 86.56 14.85 -74.16
CA ARG A 37 85.53 13.84 -73.86
C ARG A 37 85.38 13.58 -72.37
N ARG A 38 86.48 13.56 -71.60
CA ARG A 38 86.46 13.44 -70.13
C ARG A 38 85.74 14.64 -69.50
N GLN A 39 86.06 15.86 -69.91
CA GLN A 39 85.40 17.07 -69.40
C GLN A 39 83.92 17.09 -69.76
N GLN A 40 83.55 16.68 -70.97
CA GLN A 40 82.14 16.58 -71.38
C GLN A 40 81.38 15.54 -70.56
N LEU A 41 81.97 14.36 -70.30
CA LEU A 41 81.37 13.32 -69.47
C LEU A 41 81.20 13.80 -68.02
N ALA A 42 82.18 14.49 -67.44
CA ALA A 42 82.09 15.04 -66.10
C ALA A 42 80.95 16.08 -65.97
N ARG A 43 80.82 16.98 -66.96
CA ARG A 43 79.71 17.95 -67.03
C ARG A 43 78.35 17.25 -67.13
N ARG A 44 78.22 16.25 -68.01
CA ARG A 44 76.98 15.45 -68.14
C ARG A 44 76.65 14.72 -66.85
N GLN A 45 77.64 14.11 -66.19
CA GLN A 45 77.44 13.44 -64.91
C GLN A 45 76.95 14.41 -63.84
N GLN A 46 77.51 15.61 -63.75
CA GLN A 46 77.04 16.64 -62.81
C GLN A 46 75.62 17.10 -63.14
N GLN A 47 75.31 17.35 -64.41
CA GLN A 47 73.95 17.71 -64.85
C GLN A 47 72.92 16.63 -64.49
N HIS A 48 73.27 15.35 -64.66
CA HIS A 48 72.41 14.24 -64.24
C HIS A 48 72.25 14.19 -62.73
N ARG A 49 73.31 14.38 -61.95
CA ARG A 49 73.23 14.46 -60.48
C ARG A 49 72.31 15.60 -60.02
N ASP A 50 72.49 16.80 -60.58
CA ASP A 50 71.66 17.95 -60.25
C ASP A 50 70.20 17.73 -60.69
N ALA A 51 69.98 17.06 -61.82
CA ALA A 51 68.63 16.67 -62.24
C ALA A 51 67.98 15.69 -61.26
N VAL A 52 68.70 14.66 -60.80
CA VAL A 52 68.20 13.71 -59.80
C VAL A 52 67.82 14.42 -58.50
N LEU A 53 68.68 15.32 -57.99
CA LEU A 53 68.37 16.10 -56.78
C LEU A 53 67.13 17.00 -56.96
N ARG A 54 66.97 17.60 -58.14
CA ARG A 54 65.75 18.37 -58.48
C ARG A 54 64.51 17.49 -58.56
N PHE A 55 64.62 16.30 -59.15
CA PHE A 55 63.50 15.35 -59.18
C PHE A 55 63.13 14.86 -57.78
N ASP A 56 64.11 14.52 -56.94
CA ASP A 56 63.86 14.09 -55.57
C ASP A 56 63.19 15.18 -54.73
N SER A 57 63.65 16.42 -54.85
CA SER A 57 63.03 17.56 -54.15
C SER A 57 61.62 17.84 -54.67
N PHE A 58 61.37 17.73 -55.98
CA PHE A 58 60.04 17.82 -56.57
C PHE A 58 59.11 16.71 -56.06
N LEU A 59 59.57 15.45 -56.04
CA LEU A 59 58.79 14.31 -55.54
C LEU A 59 58.43 14.49 -54.06
N LYS A 60 59.38 14.96 -53.24
CA LYS A 60 59.11 15.31 -51.83
C LYS A 60 58.07 16.42 -51.70
N ALA A 61 58.15 17.47 -52.52
CA ALA A 61 57.18 18.57 -52.50
C ALA A 61 55.77 18.11 -52.91
N VAL A 62 55.67 17.27 -53.95
CA VAL A 62 54.39 16.68 -54.39
C VAL A 62 53.83 15.73 -53.35
N ALA A 63 54.66 14.88 -52.74
CA ALA A 63 54.24 13.99 -51.65
C ALA A 63 53.71 14.78 -50.44
N ALA A 64 54.43 15.83 -50.01
CA ALA A 64 54.00 16.70 -48.93
C ALA A 64 52.69 17.46 -49.26
N ARG A 65 52.50 17.87 -50.51
CA ARG A 65 51.24 18.49 -50.96
C ARG A 65 50.08 17.49 -50.91
N ARG A 66 50.28 16.28 -51.44
CA ARG A 66 49.28 15.20 -51.39
C ARG A 66 48.91 14.86 -49.95
N GLU A 67 49.89 14.76 -49.07
CA GLU A 67 49.64 14.48 -47.65
C GLU A 67 48.81 15.59 -46.98
N ARG A 68 49.12 16.87 -47.24
CA ARG A 68 48.32 18.00 -46.73
C ARG A 68 46.90 17.99 -47.27
N GLU A 69 46.72 17.72 -48.55
CA GLU A 69 45.40 17.61 -49.18
C GLU A 69 44.60 16.44 -48.58
N GLN A 70 45.23 15.29 -48.36
CA GLN A 70 44.62 14.14 -47.70
C GLN A 70 44.25 14.43 -46.24
N ARG A 71 45.11 15.12 -45.48
CA ARG A 71 44.81 15.54 -44.10
C ARG A 71 43.62 16.50 -44.05
N ARG A 72 43.59 17.52 -44.92
CA ARG A 72 42.45 18.45 -45.02
C ARG A 72 41.16 17.74 -45.38
N ALA A 73 41.19 16.87 -46.39
CA ALA A 73 40.03 16.07 -46.74
C ALA A 73 39.58 15.14 -45.60
N GLY A 74 40.53 14.59 -44.83
CA GLY A 74 40.24 13.81 -43.63
C GLY A 74 39.58 14.63 -42.52
N GLU A 75 40.11 15.82 -42.23
CA GLU A 75 39.56 16.77 -41.26
C GLU A 75 38.15 17.24 -41.67
N GLU A 76 37.94 17.59 -42.94
CA GLU A 76 36.62 17.96 -43.46
C GLU A 76 35.62 16.82 -43.35
N ARG A 77 36.01 15.58 -43.67
CA ARG A 77 35.17 14.40 -43.49
C ARG A 77 34.84 14.15 -42.02
N ALA A 78 35.81 14.33 -41.12
CA ALA A 78 35.59 14.16 -39.68
C ALA A 78 34.64 15.23 -39.13
N ARG A 79 34.79 16.50 -39.55
CA ARG A 79 33.88 17.59 -39.20
C ARG A 79 32.46 17.33 -39.72
N ALA A 80 32.32 16.97 -41.00
CA ALA A 80 31.02 16.64 -41.58
C ALA A 80 30.38 15.43 -40.90
N ALA A 81 31.16 14.44 -40.46
CA ALA A 81 30.63 13.30 -39.70
C ALA A 81 30.16 13.71 -38.29
N ALA A 82 30.90 14.58 -37.60
CA ALA A 82 30.51 15.11 -36.30
C ALA A 82 29.22 15.94 -36.40
N GLU A 83 29.14 16.87 -37.36
CA GLU A 83 27.94 17.68 -37.61
C GLU A 83 26.71 16.81 -37.93
N ARG A 84 26.89 15.76 -38.74
CA ARG A 84 25.80 14.80 -39.02
C ARG A 84 25.36 14.04 -37.77
N ALA A 85 26.31 13.62 -36.94
CA ALA A 85 25.99 12.93 -35.69
C ALA A 85 25.20 13.86 -34.74
N GLU A 86 25.63 15.12 -34.61
CA GLU A 86 24.91 16.13 -33.83
C GLU A 86 23.51 16.43 -34.41
N ALA A 87 23.39 16.58 -35.74
CA ALA A 87 22.11 16.80 -36.39
C ALA A 87 21.14 15.63 -36.13
N THR A 88 21.61 14.38 -36.22
CA THR A 88 20.76 13.21 -35.93
C THR A 88 20.37 13.12 -34.46
N ARG A 89 21.27 13.52 -33.53
CA ARG A 89 20.95 13.61 -32.10
C ARG A 89 19.87 14.66 -31.85
N LEU A 90 20.04 15.86 -32.37
CA LEU A 90 19.07 16.96 -32.21
C LEU A 90 17.72 16.62 -32.83
N GLN A 91 17.70 15.92 -33.97
CA GLN A 91 16.46 15.43 -34.57
C GLN A 91 15.71 14.46 -33.65
N ARG A 92 16.41 13.52 -33.01
CA ARG A 92 15.80 12.59 -32.04
C ARG A 92 15.24 13.34 -30.82
N GLU A 93 16.02 14.27 -30.26
CA GLU A 93 15.57 15.09 -29.13
C GLU A 93 14.30 15.90 -29.49
N LEU A 94 14.26 16.47 -30.70
CA LEU A 94 13.09 17.19 -31.21
C LEU A 94 11.86 16.26 -31.35
N GLU A 95 12.04 15.06 -31.91
CA GLU A 95 10.96 14.08 -32.03
C GLU A 95 10.39 13.68 -30.66
N GLU A 96 11.25 13.46 -29.66
CA GLU A 96 10.82 13.14 -28.30
C GLU A 96 10.03 14.28 -27.66
N LEU A 97 10.50 15.51 -27.81
CA LEU A 97 9.81 16.71 -27.32
C LEU A 97 8.45 16.90 -28.00
N LEU A 98 8.36 16.68 -29.31
CA LEU A 98 7.09 16.74 -30.05
C LEU A 98 6.11 15.67 -29.55
N ARG A 99 6.57 14.42 -29.36
CA ARG A 99 5.74 13.35 -28.77
C ARG A 99 5.30 13.69 -27.35
N HIS A 100 6.14 14.33 -26.55
CA HIS A 100 5.76 14.79 -25.22
C HIS A 100 4.69 15.89 -25.29
N ARG A 101 4.87 16.87 -26.17
CA ARG A 101 3.90 17.95 -26.41
C ARG A 101 2.54 17.40 -26.86
N GLU A 102 2.53 16.44 -27.78
CA GLU A 102 1.29 15.80 -28.23
C GLU A 102 0.57 15.05 -27.11
N ARG A 103 1.32 14.31 -26.27
CA ARG A 103 0.74 13.64 -25.09
C ARG A 103 0.11 14.65 -24.14
N LEU A 104 0.77 15.77 -23.86
CA LEU A 104 0.22 16.83 -23.03
C LEU A 104 -1.02 17.48 -23.68
N ALA A 105 -0.98 17.75 -24.98
CA ALA A 105 -2.11 18.31 -25.72
C ALA A 105 -3.34 17.40 -25.65
N ARG A 106 -3.17 16.08 -25.83
CA ARG A 106 -4.25 15.09 -25.67
C ARG A 106 -4.82 15.09 -24.26
N ARG A 107 -3.96 15.15 -23.23
CA ARG A 107 -4.40 15.25 -21.83
C ARG A 107 -5.20 16.53 -21.59
N LEU A 108 -4.70 17.68 -22.03
CA LEU A 108 -5.42 18.95 -21.90
C LEU A 108 -6.77 18.92 -22.64
N GLN A 109 -6.82 18.32 -23.83
CA GLN A 109 -8.06 18.14 -24.56
C GLN A 109 -9.05 17.25 -23.81
N SER A 110 -8.59 16.17 -23.17
CA SER A 110 -9.45 15.34 -22.32
C SER A 110 -9.99 16.08 -21.09
N PHE A 111 -9.27 17.08 -20.58
CA PHE A 111 -9.72 17.91 -19.46
C PHE A 111 -10.64 19.05 -19.85
N ARG A 112 -10.71 19.38 -21.15
CA ARG A 112 -11.50 20.52 -21.66
C ARG A 112 -13.00 20.44 -21.27
N PRO A 113 -13.70 19.29 -21.43
CA PRO A 113 -15.12 19.20 -21.07
C PRO A 113 -15.37 19.46 -19.58
N PHE A 114 -14.48 19.03 -18.70
CA PHE A 114 -14.61 19.30 -17.26
C PHE A 114 -14.42 20.78 -16.95
N GLY A 115 -13.47 21.44 -17.62
CA GLY A 115 -13.29 22.89 -17.50
C GLY A 115 -14.49 23.69 -18.03
N ASP A 116 -15.08 23.26 -19.15
CA ASP A 116 -16.31 23.85 -19.71
C ASP A 116 -17.48 23.68 -18.74
N TYR A 117 -17.70 22.46 -18.23
CA TYR A 117 -18.72 22.18 -17.24
C TYR A 117 -18.56 23.03 -15.97
N LEU A 118 -17.35 23.15 -15.43
CA LEU A 118 -17.11 23.96 -14.24
C LEU A 118 -17.37 25.45 -14.48
N ARG A 119 -17.08 25.96 -15.68
CA ARG A 119 -17.43 27.33 -16.07
C ARG A 119 -18.94 27.52 -16.21
N ASP A 120 -19.65 26.56 -16.80
CA ASP A 120 -21.12 26.60 -16.91
C ASP A 120 -21.78 26.60 -15.54
N VAL A 121 -21.29 25.76 -14.62
CA VAL A 121 -21.75 25.71 -13.23
C VAL A 121 -21.47 27.02 -12.50
N LEU A 122 -20.26 27.57 -12.66
CA LEU A 122 -19.88 28.88 -12.10
C LEU A 122 -20.84 29.97 -12.58
N ALA A 123 -21.13 30.01 -13.89
CA ALA A 123 -22.03 30.98 -14.49
C ALA A 123 -23.48 30.83 -14.01
N ARG A 124 -23.97 29.59 -13.84
CA ARG A 124 -25.31 29.30 -13.32
C ARG A 124 -25.47 29.70 -11.86
N MET A 125 -24.45 29.48 -11.04
CA MET A 125 -24.54 29.82 -9.62
C MET A 125 -24.35 31.31 -9.37
N GLY A 126 -23.46 31.98 -10.11
CA GLY A 126 -23.24 33.43 -10.01
C GLY A 126 -22.73 33.94 -8.65
N GLN A 127 -22.38 33.02 -7.73
CA GLN A 127 -22.00 33.33 -6.34
C GLN A 127 -20.48 33.35 -6.12
N PHE A 128 -19.70 32.85 -7.07
CA PHE A 128 -18.25 32.72 -6.93
C PHE A 128 -17.54 33.53 -8.02
N GLN A 129 -16.37 34.09 -7.67
CA GLN A 129 -15.55 34.87 -8.59
C GLN A 129 -14.89 34.01 -9.67
N ASP A 130 -14.42 32.81 -9.29
CA ASP A 130 -13.75 31.88 -10.18
C ASP A 130 -13.98 30.41 -9.78
N VAL A 131 -13.59 29.49 -10.66
CA VAL A 131 -13.71 28.04 -10.43
C VAL A 131 -12.90 27.57 -9.21
N PRO A 132 -11.65 28.02 -8.99
CA PRO A 132 -10.90 27.66 -7.78
C PRO A 132 -11.60 28.03 -6.47
N ALA A 133 -12.12 29.26 -6.33
CA ALA A 133 -12.84 29.68 -5.14
C ALA A 133 -14.10 28.83 -4.89
N MET A 134 -14.83 28.53 -5.96
CA MET A 134 -15.98 27.61 -5.91
C MET A 134 -15.57 26.22 -5.41
N LEU A 135 -14.48 25.65 -5.94
CA LEU A 135 -13.99 24.33 -5.54
C LEU A 135 -13.50 24.30 -4.08
N VAL A 136 -12.87 25.37 -3.60
CA VAL A 136 -12.47 25.48 -2.18
C VAL A 136 -13.70 25.45 -1.28
N HIS A 137 -14.75 26.22 -1.62
CA HIS A 137 -16.00 26.21 -0.87
C HIS A 137 -16.65 24.82 -0.84
N PHE A 138 -16.76 24.15 -1.99
CA PHE A 138 -17.29 22.78 -2.05
C PHE A 138 -16.40 21.77 -1.32
N GLY A 139 -15.08 21.98 -1.31
CA GLY A 139 -14.15 21.15 -0.54
C GLY A 139 -14.40 21.27 0.96
N VAL A 140 -14.62 22.49 1.47
CA VAL A 140 -15.01 22.71 2.87
C VAL A 140 -16.36 22.07 3.16
N LEU A 141 -17.36 22.26 2.29
CA LEU A 141 -18.69 21.68 2.47
C LEU A 141 -18.67 20.15 2.51
N ALA A 142 -17.90 19.52 1.61
CA ALA A 142 -17.71 18.07 1.61
C ALA A 142 -17.03 17.58 2.89
N GLY A 143 -16.05 18.34 3.40
CA GLY A 143 -15.41 18.06 4.69
C GLY A 143 -16.39 18.14 5.86
N VAL A 144 -17.23 19.18 5.90
CA VAL A 144 -18.28 19.34 6.91
C VAL A 144 -19.31 18.21 6.82
N GLN A 145 -19.73 17.84 5.60
CA GLN A 145 -20.66 16.73 5.39
C GLN A 145 -20.09 15.40 5.91
N ALA A 146 -18.80 15.15 5.67
CA ALA A 146 -18.14 13.95 6.18
C ALA A 146 -18.06 13.94 7.72
N ALA A 147 -17.74 15.08 8.34
CA ALA A 147 -17.72 15.20 9.80
C ALA A 147 -19.11 14.97 10.42
N LEU A 148 -20.15 15.59 9.85
CA LEU A 148 -21.54 15.39 10.29
C LEU A 148 -22.00 13.94 10.14
N ALA A 149 -21.58 13.25 9.07
CA ALA A 149 -21.88 11.84 8.88
C ALA A 149 -21.25 10.97 9.98
N GLN A 150 -20.00 11.23 10.34
CA GLN A 150 -19.33 10.52 11.45
C GLN A 150 -20.00 10.78 12.80
N GLU A 151 -20.38 12.02 13.08
CA GLU A 151 -21.10 12.35 14.31
C GLU A 151 -22.49 11.68 14.36
N ALA A 152 -23.18 11.60 13.23
CA ALA A 152 -24.45 10.92 13.12
C ALA A 152 -24.32 9.42 13.38
N GLU A 153 -23.31 8.76 12.81
CA GLU A 153 -23.00 7.35 13.07
C GLU A 153 -22.68 7.12 14.56
N ALA A 154 -21.80 7.94 15.15
CA ALA A 154 -21.48 7.85 16.58
C ALA A 154 -22.73 8.08 17.46
N GLY A 155 -23.62 8.98 17.06
CA GLY A 155 -24.91 9.20 17.71
C GLY A 155 -25.82 7.97 17.64
N GLN A 156 -25.91 7.33 16.47
CA GLN A 156 -26.67 6.09 16.28
C GLN A 156 -26.13 4.95 17.14
N GLU A 157 -24.81 4.79 17.22
CA GLU A 157 -24.18 3.80 18.09
C GLU A 157 -24.52 4.03 19.57
N ARG A 158 -24.43 5.27 20.06
CA ARG A 158 -24.82 5.62 21.44
C ARG A 158 -26.28 5.30 21.71
N LEU A 159 -27.17 5.61 20.76
CA LEU A 159 -28.60 5.27 20.88
C LEU A 159 -28.83 3.75 20.89
N ALA A 160 -28.13 3.00 20.04
CA ALA A 160 -28.21 1.54 20.01
C ALA A 160 -27.73 0.93 21.35
N GLN A 161 -26.62 1.42 21.90
CA GLN A 161 -26.13 1.02 23.21
C GLN A 161 -27.14 1.36 24.33
N GLY A 162 -27.73 2.56 24.30
CA GLY A 162 -28.76 2.96 25.25
C GLY A 162 -30.00 2.06 25.20
N ARG A 163 -30.48 1.73 23.99
CA ARG A 163 -31.60 0.79 23.78
C ARG A 163 -31.28 -0.60 24.30
N ALA A 164 -30.07 -1.11 24.03
CA ALA A 164 -29.63 -2.41 24.53
C ALA A 164 -29.57 -2.46 26.06
N ARG A 165 -29.07 -1.38 26.70
CA ARG A 165 -29.06 -1.27 28.17
C ARG A 165 -30.47 -1.25 28.75
N LEU A 166 -31.37 -0.45 28.18
CA LEU A 166 -32.76 -0.40 28.62
C LEU A 166 -33.47 -1.76 28.48
N GLN A 167 -33.21 -2.48 27.38
CA GLN A 167 -33.76 -3.80 27.17
C GLN A 167 -33.29 -4.79 28.22
N ARG A 168 -31.99 -4.79 28.56
CA ARG A 168 -31.43 -5.62 29.64
C ARG A 168 -32.09 -5.33 30.97
N TYR A 169 -32.16 -4.05 31.36
CA TYR A 169 -32.81 -3.65 32.62
C TYR A 169 -34.28 -4.08 32.68
N ARG A 170 -35.02 -3.96 31.57
CA ARG A 170 -36.41 -4.45 31.49
C ARG A 170 -36.51 -5.96 31.64
N GLN A 171 -35.58 -6.72 31.06
CA GLN A 171 -35.55 -8.17 31.20
C GLN A 171 -35.24 -8.56 32.64
N GLU A 172 -34.21 -7.97 33.25
CA GLU A 172 -33.83 -8.19 34.65
C GLU A 172 -35.00 -7.88 35.60
N SER A 173 -35.60 -6.69 35.49
CA SER A 173 -36.76 -6.33 36.32
C SER A 173 -37.97 -7.25 36.09
N SER A 174 -38.22 -7.68 34.84
CA SER A 174 -39.29 -8.66 34.57
C SER A 174 -38.99 -10.01 35.22
N THR A 175 -37.74 -10.46 35.25
CA THR A 175 -37.36 -11.71 35.91
C THR A 175 -37.50 -11.62 37.43
N GLU A 176 -37.12 -10.49 38.03
CA GLU A 176 -37.32 -10.24 39.47
C GLU A 176 -38.81 -10.17 39.84
N LEU A 177 -39.63 -9.52 39.03
CA LEU A 177 -41.09 -9.46 39.22
C LEU A 177 -41.73 -10.84 39.10
N LEU A 178 -41.24 -11.71 38.22
CA LEU A 178 -41.71 -13.09 38.14
C LEU A 178 -41.28 -13.88 39.38
N GLY A 179 -40.02 -13.76 39.81
CA GLY A 179 -39.53 -14.42 41.02
C GLY A 179 -40.33 -14.05 42.27
N THR A 180 -40.59 -12.75 42.48
CA THR A 180 -41.41 -12.27 43.60
C THR A 180 -42.87 -12.73 43.51
N LYS A 181 -43.47 -12.78 42.31
CA LYS A 181 -44.81 -13.34 42.13
C LYS A 181 -44.87 -14.82 42.45
N ASP A 182 -43.86 -15.59 42.05
CA ASP A 182 -43.77 -17.02 42.35
C ASP A 182 -43.62 -17.24 43.87
N GLU A 183 -42.82 -16.42 44.55
CA GLU A 183 -42.71 -16.44 46.02
C GLU A 183 -44.02 -16.10 46.72
N LEU A 184 -44.73 -15.05 46.26
CA LEU A 184 -46.04 -14.68 46.78
C LEU A 184 -47.06 -15.80 46.60
N ALA A 185 -47.08 -16.46 45.44
CA ALA A 185 -47.95 -17.59 45.19
C ALA A 185 -47.66 -18.75 46.14
N ARG A 186 -46.37 -19.08 46.37
CA ARG A 186 -45.95 -20.09 47.35
C ARG A 186 -46.41 -19.75 48.76
N LEU A 187 -46.17 -18.52 49.22
CA LEU A 187 -46.60 -18.08 50.55
C LEU A 187 -48.12 -18.14 50.72
N HIS A 188 -48.87 -17.73 49.69
CA HIS A 188 -50.33 -17.82 49.70
C HIS A 188 -50.81 -19.27 49.81
N THR A 189 -50.21 -20.20 49.05
CA THR A 189 -50.55 -21.63 49.18
C THR A 189 -50.26 -22.20 50.56
N HIS A 190 -49.16 -21.77 51.22
CA HIS A 190 -48.86 -22.18 52.59
C HIS A 190 -49.86 -21.62 53.60
N LEU A 191 -50.27 -20.37 53.43
CA LEU A 191 -51.26 -19.72 54.29
C LEU A 191 -52.63 -20.41 54.16
N GLU A 192 -53.08 -20.71 52.94
CA GLU A 192 -54.32 -21.44 52.71
C GLU A 192 -54.29 -22.85 53.32
N ALA A 193 -53.17 -23.56 53.21
CA ALA A 193 -52.99 -24.86 53.86
C ALA A 193 -53.09 -24.73 55.41
N ALA A 194 -52.41 -23.74 56.00
CA ALA A 194 -52.49 -23.50 57.44
C ALA A 194 -53.91 -23.12 57.90
N HIS A 195 -54.65 -22.32 57.12
CA HIS A 195 -56.05 -22.01 57.39
C HIS A 195 -56.93 -23.26 57.33
N GLN A 196 -56.72 -24.14 56.35
CA GLN A 196 -57.45 -25.41 56.26
C GLN A 196 -57.18 -26.29 57.49
N ASP A 197 -55.94 -26.37 57.95
CA ASP A 197 -55.58 -27.12 59.16
C ASP A 197 -56.28 -26.52 60.40
N VAL A 198 -56.27 -25.19 60.56
CA VAL A 198 -56.95 -24.51 61.67
C VAL A 198 -58.45 -24.83 61.67
N LEU A 199 -59.12 -24.72 60.52
CA LEU A 199 -60.55 -25.04 60.38
C LEU A 199 -60.85 -26.50 60.75
N GLN A 200 -59.98 -27.43 60.37
CA GLN A 200 -60.11 -28.85 60.76
C GLN A 200 -60.02 -29.01 62.28
N TRP A 201 -59.03 -28.38 62.92
CA TRP A 201 -58.86 -28.44 64.38
C TRP A 201 -60.02 -27.77 65.13
N GLU A 202 -60.53 -26.64 64.64
CA GLU A 202 -61.72 -26.00 65.20
C GLU A 202 -62.97 -26.89 65.08
N SER A 203 -63.15 -27.57 63.95
CA SER A 203 -64.24 -28.55 63.79
C SER A 203 -64.10 -29.74 64.75
N CYS A 204 -62.89 -30.26 64.95
CA CYS A 204 -62.63 -31.30 65.94
C CYS A 204 -62.90 -30.81 67.37
N TRP A 205 -62.46 -29.59 67.69
CA TRP A 205 -62.67 -28.99 69.00
C TRP A 205 -64.15 -28.77 69.31
N THR A 206 -64.91 -28.20 68.37
CA THR A 206 -66.36 -28.01 68.52
C THR A 206 -67.09 -29.34 68.69
N HIS A 207 -66.66 -30.41 68.01
CA HIS A 207 -67.21 -31.74 68.19
C HIS A 207 -66.92 -32.31 69.60
N ILE A 208 -65.68 -32.17 70.08
CA ILE A 208 -65.30 -32.56 71.45
C ILE A 208 -66.14 -31.79 72.48
N GLN A 209 -66.27 -30.46 72.29
CA GLN A 209 -67.03 -29.61 73.19
C GLN A 209 -68.53 -29.99 73.20
N SER A 210 -69.14 -30.21 72.04
CA SER A 210 -70.53 -30.68 71.93
C SER A 210 -70.73 -32.04 72.61
N THR A 211 -69.76 -32.95 72.47
CA THR A 211 -69.81 -34.26 73.13
C THR A 211 -69.68 -34.10 74.64
N ALA A 212 -68.80 -33.22 75.12
CA ALA A 212 -68.63 -32.93 76.53
C ALA A 212 -69.88 -32.29 77.15
N THR A 213 -70.52 -31.32 76.48
CA THR A 213 -71.77 -30.71 76.96
C THR A 213 -72.90 -31.73 77.03
N GLN A 214 -73.04 -32.61 76.04
CA GLN A 214 -73.99 -33.73 76.07
C GLN A 214 -73.73 -34.67 77.25
N LYS A 215 -72.47 -35.08 77.48
CA LYS A 215 -72.10 -35.94 78.61
C LYS A 215 -72.36 -35.26 79.96
N THR A 216 -72.04 -33.97 80.09
CA THR A 216 -72.30 -33.19 81.30
C THR A 216 -73.80 -33.07 81.57
N LEU A 217 -74.62 -32.86 80.52
CA LEU A 217 -76.07 -32.83 80.63
C LEU A 217 -76.63 -34.18 81.08
N LEU A 218 -76.19 -35.29 80.46
CA LEU A 218 -76.59 -36.64 80.86
C LEU A 218 -76.21 -36.93 82.31
N LEU A 219 -74.99 -36.55 82.72
CA LEU A 219 -74.57 -36.69 84.11
C LEU A 219 -75.47 -35.89 85.06
N ALA A 220 -75.79 -34.63 84.74
CA ALA A 220 -76.68 -33.80 85.54
C ALA A 220 -78.09 -34.41 85.64
N GLN A 221 -78.63 -34.95 84.53
CA GLN A 221 -79.91 -35.65 84.50
C GLN A 221 -79.90 -36.91 85.38
N ILE A 222 -78.84 -37.73 85.29
CA ILE A 222 -78.66 -38.91 86.15
C ILE A 222 -78.60 -38.49 87.62
N LYS A 223 -77.77 -37.49 87.95
CA LYS A 223 -77.67 -36.96 89.32
C LYS A 223 -79.04 -36.51 89.86
N LEU A 224 -79.81 -35.79 89.04
CA LEU A 224 -81.15 -35.34 89.42
C LEU A 224 -82.13 -36.51 89.60
N ALA A 225 -82.10 -37.51 88.71
CA ALA A 225 -82.93 -38.71 88.83
C ALA A 225 -82.59 -39.51 90.09
N VAL A 226 -81.29 -39.68 90.39
CA VAL A 226 -80.81 -40.32 91.63
C VAL A 226 -81.28 -39.54 92.86
N LEU A 227 -81.11 -38.21 92.88
CA LEU A 227 -81.54 -37.36 93.97
C LEU A 227 -83.07 -37.46 94.17
N ASN A 228 -83.84 -37.40 93.09
CA ASN A 228 -85.31 -37.55 93.15
C ASN A 228 -85.70 -38.93 93.71
N LEU A 229 -85.09 -40.01 93.24
CA LEU A 229 -85.37 -41.37 93.74
C LEU A 229 -85.01 -41.49 95.23
N PHE A 230 -83.84 -41.00 95.65
CA PHE A 230 -83.40 -40.96 97.05
C PHE A 230 -84.37 -40.17 97.93
N GLN A 231 -84.85 -39.00 97.47
CA GLN A 231 -85.86 -38.22 98.20
C GLN A 231 -87.18 -39.00 98.36
N ILE A 232 -87.63 -39.70 97.32
CA ILE A 232 -88.86 -40.51 97.37
C ILE A 232 -88.71 -41.68 98.35
N THR A 233 -87.61 -42.45 98.27
CA THR A 233 -87.39 -43.61 99.15
C THR A 233 -87.17 -43.20 100.60
N THR A 234 -86.42 -42.13 100.87
CA THR A 234 -86.23 -41.63 102.24
C THR A 234 -87.51 -41.01 102.83
N ALA A 235 -88.36 -40.36 102.01
CA ALA A 235 -89.68 -39.90 102.44
C ALA A 235 -90.64 -41.06 102.76
N GLN A 236 -90.60 -42.16 102.00
CA GLN A 236 -91.43 -43.35 102.23
C GLN A 236 -90.96 -44.19 103.42
N LEU A 237 -89.63 -44.29 103.64
CA LEU A 237 -89.02 -45.12 104.69
C LEU A 237 -88.78 -44.37 106.03
N ARG A 238 -89.09 -43.07 106.12
CA ARG A 238 -88.86 -42.20 107.30
C ARG A 238 -87.42 -42.24 107.83
N ILE A 239 -86.44 -42.33 106.94
CA ILE A 239 -85.01 -42.32 107.30
C ILE A 239 -84.55 -40.85 107.44
N PRO A 240 -83.96 -40.42 108.58
CA PRO A 240 -83.43 -39.08 108.73
C PRO A 240 -82.18 -38.91 107.84
N THR A 241 -82.18 -37.93 106.94
CA THR A 241 -81.04 -37.70 106.03
C THR A 241 -80.33 -36.41 106.34
N ASP A 242 -79.07 -36.53 106.79
CA ASP A 242 -78.09 -35.45 106.92
C ASP A 242 -76.96 -35.70 105.90
N ARG A 243 -77.30 -35.69 104.60
CA ARG A 243 -76.33 -35.92 103.51
C ARG A 243 -76.38 -34.78 102.49
N ALA A 244 -75.20 -34.37 102.03
CA ALA A 244 -75.02 -33.26 101.09
C ALA A 244 -75.68 -33.56 99.73
N GLN A 245 -76.37 -32.57 99.17
CA GLN A 245 -77.09 -32.70 97.89
C GLN A 245 -76.18 -33.00 96.69
N GLU A 246 -74.86 -32.78 96.81
CA GLU A 246 -73.90 -32.92 95.71
C GLU A 246 -73.24 -34.31 95.60
N ASP A 247 -73.35 -35.17 96.61
CA ASP A 247 -72.71 -36.50 96.62
C ASP A 247 -73.64 -37.61 96.10
N THR A 248 -73.63 -37.77 94.78
CA THR A 248 -74.46 -38.75 94.07
C THR A 248 -74.12 -40.20 94.42
N LYS A 249 -72.85 -40.49 94.77
CA LYS A 249 -72.43 -41.86 95.10
C LYS A 249 -73.02 -42.26 96.45
N ALA A 250 -72.89 -41.38 97.45
CA ALA A 250 -73.49 -41.61 98.75
C ALA A 250 -75.02 -41.75 98.68
N GLN A 251 -75.71 -41.05 97.76
CA GLN A 251 -77.17 -41.18 97.56
C GLN A 251 -77.54 -42.56 97.03
N LEU A 252 -76.85 -43.05 95.99
CA LEU A 252 -77.06 -44.39 95.44
C LEU A 252 -76.79 -45.49 96.47
N ASP A 253 -75.76 -45.35 97.30
CA ASP A 253 -75.44 -46.33 98.35
C ASP A 253 -76.52 -46.41 99.46
N THR A 254 -77.51 -45.52 99.46
CA THR A 254 -78.61 -45.49 100.44
C THR A 254 -79.96 -45.95 99.89
N VAL A 255 -80.11 -45.97 98.56
CA VAL A 255 -81.31 -46.46 97.86
C VAL A 255 -81.17 -47.95 97.61
#